data_AF-A0A522F5S0-F1
#
_entry.id   AF-A0A522F5S0-F1
#
_cell.length_a   1.000
_cell.length_b   1.000
_cell.length_c   1.000
_cell.angle_alpha   90.00
_cell.angle_beta   90.00
_cell.angle_gamma   90.00
#
_symmetry.space_group_name_H-M   'P 1'
#
loop_
_entity.id
_entity.type
_entity.pdbx_description
1 polymer ?
#
loop_
_entity_poly.entity_id
_entity_poly.type
_entity_poly.pdbx_seq_one_letter_code
_entity_poly.pdbx_strand_id
1 'polypeptide(L)'
;MAIRVHDDESPLKGAQVFANQALNYFLMSNKNNKEPKYDALRTMMQTSMWITDLRLPEDPQSNKRAERFVQYDLVGFQNDKPVCFTVLCDSKFKVEGFKQTELEKMSEATQEMVQDILDKPGVSKGVGG
;
A
#
# COMPACT_ATOMS: atom_id res chain seq x y z
N MET A 1 2.40 -10.69 -9.74
CA MET A 1 1.50 -10.86 -8.59
C MET A 1 1.34 -9.51 -7.93
N ALA A 2 0.10 -9.15 -7.63
CA ALA A 2 -0.36 -7.77 -7.62
C ALA A 2 -0.98 -7.39 -6.28
N ILE A 3 -0.68 -6.17 -5.81
CA ILE A 3 -1.53 -5.39 -4.92
C ILE A 3 -2.96 -5.56 -5.40
N ARG A 4 -3.89 -5.90 -4.50
CA ARG A 4 -5.29 -6.19 -4.78
C ARG A 4 -6.14 -4.95 -4.56
N VAL A 5 -7.32 -4.93 -5.17
CA VAL A 5 -8.41 -4.01 -4.81
C VAL A 5 -9.48 -4.81 -4.06
N HIS A 6 -10.24 -4.12 -3.21
CA HIS A 6 -11.25 -4.75 -2.35
C HIS A 6 -12.44 -5.34 -3.12
N ASP A 7 -12.80 -4.73 -4.24
CA ASP A 7 -13.87 -5.17 -5.15
C ASP A 7 -13.52 -4.84 -6.62
N ASP A 8 -14.23 -5.49 -7.55
CA ASP A 8 -13.95 -5.40 -8.99
C ASP A 8 -14.34 -4.06 -9.62
N GLU A 9 -15.20 -3.30 -8.95
CA GLU A 9 -15.70 -1.98 -9.37
C GLU A 9 -14.97 -0.81 -8.68
N SER A 10 -13.94 -1.12 -7.88
CA SER A 10 -13.24 -0.13 -7.07
C SER A 10 -12.65 0.99 -7.93
N PRO A 11 -12.82 2.27 -7.53
CA PRO A 11 -12.17 3.38 -8.21
C PRO A 11 -10.62 3.28 -8.16
N LEU A 12 -10.09 2.44 -7.28
CA LEU A 12 -8.66 2.21 -7.11
C LEU A 12 -8.05 1.24 -8.14
N LYS A 13 -8.84 0.63 -9.03
CA LYS A 13 -8.35 -0.35 -10.02
C LYS A 13 -7.26 0.21 -10.94
N GLY A 14 -7.38 1.47 -11.34
CA GLY A 14 -6.31 2.16 -12.08
C GLY A 14 -5.06 2.36 -11.24
N ALA A 15 -5.24 2.87 -10.01
CA ALA A 15 -4.15 3.12 -9.06
C ALA A 15 -3.39 1.85 -8.66
N GLN A 16 -4.09 0.72 -8.57
CA GLN A 16 -3.51 -0.61 -8.32
C GLN A 16 -2.44 -0.97 -9.36
N VAL A 17 -2.71 -0.75 -10.65
CA VAL A 17 -1.75 -1.07 -11.72
C VAL A 17 -0.48 -0.23 -11.58
N PHE A 18 -0.63 1.08 -11.33
CA PHE A 18 0.49 1.99 -11.11
C PHE A 18 1.27 1.64 -9.84
N ALA A 19 0.59 1.39 -8.73
CA ALA A 19 1.22 1.03 -7.47
C ALA A 19 2.06 -0.25 -7.61
N ASN A 20 1.57 -1.25 -8.35
CA ASN A 20 2.33 -2.45 -8.64
C ASN A 20 3.62 -2.17 -9.42
N GLN A 21 3.56 -1.35 -10.47
CA GLN A 21 4.75 -1.02 -11.26
C GLN A 21 5.74 -0.16 -10.46
N ALA A 22 5.25 0.87 -9.79
CA ALA A 22 6.04 1.80 -8.99
C ALA A 22 6.79 1.08 -7.86
N LEU A 23 6.12 0.20 -7.11
CA LEU A 23 6.73 -0.55 -6.02
C LEU A 23 7.74 -1.59 -6.51
N ASN A 24 7.45 -2.31 -7.60
CA ASN A 24 8.40 -3.25 -8.17
C ASN A 24 9.68 -2.53 -8.62
N TYR A 25 9.54 -1.42 -9.33
CA TYR A 25 10.68 -0.61 -9.74
C TYR A 25 11.44 -0.05 -8.53
N PHE A 26 10.74 0.46 -7.53
CA PHE A 26 11.33 0.95 -6.28
C PHE A 26 12.12 -0.14 -5.56
N LEU A 27 11.56 -1.35 -5.39
CA LEU A 27 12.23 -2.48 -4.74
C LEU A 27 13.47 -2.96 -5.50
N MET A 28 13.44 -2.90 -6.84
CA MET A 28 14.59 -3.24 -7.69
C MET A 28 15.70 -2.19 -7.64
N SER A 29 15.35 -0.89 -7.58
CA SER A 29 16.31 0.22 -7.65
C SER A 29 16.79 0.72 -6.28
N ASN A 30 16.11 0.38 -5.19
CA ASN A 30 16.47 0.78 -3.84
C ASN A 30 17.67 -0.02 -3.32
N LYS A 31 18.77 0.68 -2.99
CA LYS A 31 20.00 0.08 -2.44
C LYS A 31 19.79 -0.56 -1.07
N ASN A 32 18.77 -0.13 -0.32
CA ASN A 32 18.45 -0.64 1.00
C ASN A 32 17.39 -1.75 0.98
N ASN A 33 17.09 -2.33 -0.18
CA ASN A 33 15.99 -3.27 -0.36
C ASN A 33 16.12 -4.60 0.44
N LYS A 34 17.16 -4.77 1.27
CA LYS A 34 17.32 -5.90 2.20
C LYS A 34 16.91 -5.57 3.65
N GLU A 35 16.45 -4.36 3.95
CA GLU A 35 15.90 -4.06 5.29
C GLU A 35 14.58 -4.84 5.52
N PRO A 36 14.28 -5.27 6.77
CA PRO A 36 13.12 -6.11 7.08
C PRO A 36 11.77 -5.59 6.56
N LYS A 37 11.57 -4.27 6.53
CA LYS A 37 10.34 -3.64 6.02
C LYS A 37 10.12 -3.89 4.52
N TYR A 38 11.18 -4.03 3.74
CA TYR A 38 11.07 -4.31 2.31
C TYR A 38 10.83 -5.80 2.04
N ASP A 39 11.36 -6.68 2.90
CA ASP A 39 11.02 -8.11 2.85
C ASP A 39 9.55 -8.36 3.23
N ALA A 40 9.06 -7.66 4.26
CA ALA A 40 7.64 -7.66 4.61
C ALA A 40 6.78 -7.17 3.43
N LEU A 41 7.17 -6.06 2.79
CA LEU A 41 6.49 -5.54 1.60
C LEU A 41 6.47 -6.57 0.45
N ARG A 42 7.61 -7.20 0.11
CA ARG A 42 7.69 -8.23 -0.94
C ARG A 42 6.78 -9.41 -0.64
N THR A 43 6.82 -9.89 0.60
CA THR A 43 6.01 -11.03 1.05
C THR A 43 4.54 -10.69 0.89
N MET A 44 4.11 -9.55 1.40
CA MET A 44 2.70 -9.12 1.31
C MET A 44 2.27 -8.87 -0.12
N MET A 45 3.10 -8.27 -0.98
CA MET A 45 2.80 -8.13 -2.41
C MET A 45 2.55 -9.47 -3.12
N GLN A 46 3.07 -10.58 -2.58
CA GLN A 46 2.83 -11.93 -3.09
C GLN A 46 1.63 -12.61 -2.43
N THR A 47 1.36 -12.35 -1.16
CA THR A 47 0.38 -13.11 -0.36
C THR A 47 -0.92 -12.36 -0.12
N SER A 48 -0.82 -11.09 0.26
CA SER A 48 -1.87 -10.37 0.99
C SER A 48 -1.50 -8.88 1.05
N MET A 49 -1.68 -8.15 -0.05
CA MET A 49 -1.52 -6.69 -0.09
C MET A 49 -2.70 -6.07 -0.83
N TRP A 50 -3.28 -5.03 -0.25
CA TRP A 50 -4.39 -4.27 -0.81
C TRP A 50 -4.01 -2.79 -0.90
N ILE A 51 -4.49 -2.12 -1.94
CA ILE A 51 -4.55 -0.66 -1.96
C ILE A 51 -5.86 -0.24 -1.29
N THR A 52 -5.77 0.60 -0.27
CA THR A 52 -6.91 0.98 0.56
C THR A 52 -7.33 2.42 0.38
N ASP A 53 -6.41 3.28 -0.04
CA ASP A 53 -6.71 4.69 -0.31
C ASP A 53 -5.74 5.29 -1.33
N LEU A 54 -6.22 6.33 -2.03
CA LEU A 54 -5.48 7.16 -2.95
C LEU A 54 -5.78 8.63 -2.63
N ARG A 55 -4.75 9.37 -2.25
CA ARG A 55 -4.85 10.83 -2.09
C ARG A 55 -4.04 11.53 -3.17
N LEU A 56 -4.67 12.47 -3.84
CA LEU A 56 -4.02 13.34 -4.81
C LEU A 56 -3.30 14.47 -4.07
N PRO A 57 -2.20 15.00 -4.63
CA PRO A 57 -1.52 16.14 -4.05
C PRO A 57 -2.48 17.34 -4.01
N GLU A 58 -2.57 17.99 -2.84
CA GLU A 58 -3.40 19.17 -2.64
C GLU A 58 -2.69 20.45 -3.07
N ASP A 59 -1.37 20.52 -2.85
CA ASP A 59 -0.53 21.66 -3.22
C ASP A 59 0.88 21.18 -3.63
N PRO A 60 1.16 21.08 -4.94
CA PRO A 60 2.48 20.71 -5.47
C PRO A 60 3.64 21.63 -5.03
N GLN A 61 3.34 22.86 -4.58
CA GLN A 61 4.30 23.86 -4.11
C GLN A 61 4.43 23.90 -2.58
N SER A 62 3.63 23.12 -1.85
CA SER A 62 3.66 23.10 -0.40
C SER A 62 5.03 22.70 0.14
N ASN A 63 5.41 23.26 1.29
CA ASN A 63 6.61 22.81 2.01
C ASN A 63 6.41 21.45 2.68
N LYS A 64 5.16 20.99 2.83
CA LYS A 64 4.86 19.68 3.42
C LYS A 64 4.90 18.62 2.35
N ARG A 65 5.78 17.64 2.55
CA ARG A 65 6.03 16.57 1.59
C ARG A 65 4.75 15.82 1.16
N ALA A 66 3.87 15.50 2.11
CA ALA A 66 2.63 14.76 1.84
C ALA A 66 1.65 15.52 0.93
N GLU A 67 1.67 16.86 0.95
CA GLU A 67 0.77 17.69 0.13
C GLU A 67 1.24 17.81 -1.34
N ARG A 68 2.50 17.44 -1.61
CA ARG A 68 3.13 17.57 -2.94
C ARG A 68 3.05 16.32 -3.81
N PHE A 69 2.83 15.16 -3.21
CA PHE A 69 2.96 13.86 -3.86
C PHE A 69 1.63 13.13 -3.85
N VAL A 70 1.42 12.27 -4.85
CA VAL A 70 0.34 11.29 -4.81
C VAL A 70 0.65 10.30 -3.69
N GLN A 71 -0.32 10.03 -2.82
CA GLN A 71 -0.15 9.14 -1.68
C GLN A 71 -1.04 7.91 -1.84
N TYR A 72 -0.42 6.73 -1.79
CA TYR A 72 -1.10 5.44 -1.74
C TYR A 72 -0.96 4.87 -0.34
N ASP A 73 -2.09 4.47 0.23
CA ASP A 73 -2.09 3.61 1.40
C ASP A 73 -2.26 2.16 0.98
N LEU A 74 -1.37 1.34 1.52
CA LEU A 74 -1.30 -0.08 1.28
C LEU A 74 -1.38 -0.79 2.62
N VAL A 75 -2.16 -1.86 2.67
CA VAL A 75 -2.24 -2.71 3.85
C VAL A 75 -1.99 -4.14 3.43
N GLY A 76 -1.14 -4.83 4.16
CA GLY A 76 -1.05 -6.28 4.12
C GLY A 76 -1.33 -6.89 5.48
N PHE A 77 -1.35 -8.22 5.57
CA PHE A 77 -1.56 -8.92 6.85
C PHE A 77 -0.48 -9.94 7.12
N GLN A 78 -0.05 -10.00 8.39
CA GLN A 78 0.82 -11.02 8.93
C GLN A 78 0.22 -11.55 10.22
N ASN A 79 -0.15 -12.84 10.25
CA ASN A 79 -0.87 -13.47 11.37
C ASN A 79 -2.11 -12.66 11.79
N ASP A 80 -2.94 -12.30 10.80
CA ASP A 80 -4.14 -11.47 10.95
C ASP A 80 -3.92 -10.05 11.51
N LYS A 81 -2.66 -9.63 11.69
CA LYS A 81 -2.33 -8.26 12.07
C LYS A 81 -2.06 -7.41 10.84
N PRO A 82 -2.70 -6.23 10.70
CA PRO A 82 -2.46 -5.34 9.59
C PRO A 82 -1.06 -4.74 9.67
N VAL A 83 -0.37 -4.72 8.53
CA VAL A 83 0.90 -4.02 8.35
C VAL A 83 0.69 -2.96 7.27
N CYS A 84 0.85 -1.70 7.67
CA CYS A 84 0.44 -0.56 6.86
C CYS A 84 1.66 0.14 6.26
N PHE A 85 1.53 0.51 4.99
CA PHE A 85 2.53 1.27 4.26
C PHE A 85 1.88 2.47 3.58
N THR A 86 2.56 3.60 3.66
CA THR A 86 2.25 4.79 2.89
C THR A 86 3.35 5.01 1.86
N VAL A 87 2.95 5.13 0.60
CA VAL A 87 3.85 5.36 -0.54
C VAL A 87 3.55 6.74 -1.11
N LEU A 88 4.58 7.57 -1.25
CA LEU A 88 4.51 8.87 -1.90
C LEU A 88 5.16 8.76 -3.28
N CYS A 89 4.40 9.12 -4.31
CA CYS A 89 4.89 9.15 -5.70
C CYS A 89 4.77 10.53 -6.32
N ASP A 90 5.72 10.86 -7.19
CA ASP A 90 5.62 12.03 -8.06
C ASP A 90 4.62 11.82 -9.22
N SER A 91 4.44 12.86 -10.03
CA SER A 91 3.56 12.83 -11.21
C SER A 91 4.03 11.86 -12.31
N LYS A 92 5.25 11.32 -12.20
CA LYS A 92 5.80 10.28 -13.07
C LYS A 92 5.74 8.89 -12.41
N PHE A 93 5.01 8.76 -11.30
CA PHE A 93 4.84 7.53 -10.53
C PHE A 93 6.15 6.97 -9.95
N LYS A 94 7.17 7.81 -9.80
CA LYS A 94 8.40 7.42 -9.10
C LYS A 94 8.16 7.52 -7.60
N VAL A 95 8.53 6.47 -6.87
CA VAL A 95 8.46 6.46 -5.40
C VAL A 95 9.50 7.44 -4.85
N GLU A 96 9.00 8.50 -4.22
CA GLU A 96 9.80 9.52 -3.55
C GLU A 96 9.88 9.22 -2.04
N GLY A 97 8.79 8.71 -1.46
CA GLY A 97 8.71 8.38 -0.03
C GLY A 97 8.07 7.02 0.19
N PHE A 98 8.61 6.28 1.15
CA PHE A 98 8.06 5.00 1.59
C PHE A 98 8.14 4.94 3.12
N LYS A 99 7.00 4.72 3.77
CA LYS A 99 6.91 4.65 5.23
C LYS A 99 6.05 3.46 5.62
N GLN A 100 6.54 2.67 6.58
CA GLN A 100 5.69 1.75 7.34
C GLN A 100 5.11 2.50 8.53
N THR A 101 3.81 2.35 8.79
CA THR A 101 3.09 3.09 9.84
C THR A 101 2.08 2.20 10.55
N GLU A 102 1.46 2.74 11.60
CA GLU A 102 0.37 2.09 12.34
C GLU A 102 -0.97 2.39 11.66
N LEU A 103 -1.93 1.45 11.76
CA LEU A 103 -3.26 1.56 11.15
C LEU A 103 -4.01 2.83 11.61
N GLU A 104 -3.90 3.16 12.89
CA GLU A 104 -4.53 4.33 13.53
C GLU A 104 -4.04 5.67 12.95
N LYS A 105 -2.89 5.67 12.27
CA LYS A 105 -2.29 6.85 11.61
C LYS A 105 -2.60 6.92 10.11
N MET A 106 -3.33 5.95 9.58
CA MET A 106 -3.79 5.91 8.19
C MET A 106 -5.10 6.70 8.04
N SER A 107 -5.56 6.91 6.81
CA SER A 107 -6.87 7.54 6.57
C SER A 107 -8.01 6.71 7.17
N GLU A 108 -9.10 7.37 7.54
CA GLU A 108 -10.33 6.72 8.01
C GLU A 108 -10.82 5.66 7.01
N ALA A 109 -10.83 6.00 5.72
CA ALA A 109 -11.16 5.05 4.65
C ALA A 109 -10.29 3.79 4.66
N THR A 110 -8.99 3.91 4.98
CA THR A 110 -8.13 2.74 5.14
C THR A 110 -8.52 1.91 6.36
N GLN A 111 -8.81 2.56 7.49
CA GLN A 111 -9.21 1.87 8.72
C GLN A 111 -10.51 1.08 8.53
N GLU A 112 -11.50 1.69 7.88
CA GLU A 112 -12.76 1.03 7.50
C GLU A 112 -12.52 -0.15 6.56
N MET A 113 -11.74 0.04 5.50
CA MET A 113 -11.47 -1.04 4.54
C MET A 113 -10.71 -2.21 5.17
N VAL A 114 -9.82 -1.96 6.14
CA VAL A 114 -9.13 -3.04 6.85
C VAL A 114 -10.10 -3.88 7.66
N GLN A 115 -11.07 -3.25 8.32
CA GLN A 115 -12.11 -3.96 9.05
C GLN A 115 -12.94 -4.84 8.09
N ASP A 116 -13.36 -4.28 6.95
CA ASP A 116 -14.09 -5.03 5.91
C ASP A 116 -13.29 -6.22 5.34
N ILE A 117 -11.97 -6.05 5.16
CA ILE A 117 -11.09 -7.12 4.68
C ILE A 117 -10.97 -8.25 5.71
N LEU A 118 -10.85 -7.91 7.00
CA LEU A 118 -10.75 -8.89 8.09
C LEU A 118 -12.07 -9.66 8.29
N ASP A 119 -13.21 -9.01 8.06
CA ASP A 119 -14.53 -9.60 8.20
C ASP A 119 -14.90 -10.53 7.04
N LYS A 120 -14.17 -10.49 5.91
CA LYS A 120 -14.39 -11.37 4.77
C LYS A 120 -13.81 -12.79 5.01
N PRO A 121 -14.64 -13.85 4.92
CA PRO A 121 -14.17 -15.22 5.06
C PRO A 121 -13.20 -15.59 3.91
N GLY A 122 -11.94 -15.90 4.25
CA GLY A 122 -10.92 -16.36 3.29
C GLY A 122 -9.59 -15.61 3.32
N VAL A 123 -9.50 -14.49 4.04
CA VAL A 123 -8.22 -13.76 4.21
C VAL A 123 -7.30 -14.43 5.23
N SER A 124 -7.89 -15.11 6.22
CA SER A 124 -7.23 -15.81 7.34
C SER A 124 -6.90 -17.29 7.08
N LYS A 125 -7.01 -17.78 5.82
CA LYS A 125 -6.65 -19.17 5.44
C LYS A 125 -5.62 -19.26 4.32
N GLY A 126 -4.43 -18.73 4.58
CA GLY A 126 -3.18 -19.26 4.05
C GLY A 126 -2.17 -19.13 5.19
N VAL A 127 -1.88 -20.17 5.96
CA VAL A 127 -1.14 -21.37 5.60
C VAL A 127 -1.59 -22.51 6.53
N GLY A 128 -2.00 -23.65 5.98
CA GLY A 128 -2.38 -24.82 6.80
C GLY A 128 -3.10 -25.88 5.98
N GLY A 129 -2.32 -26.69 5.26
CA GLY A 129 -2.76 -27.85 4.49
C GLY A 129 -1.57 -28.50 3.82
#